data_AF-R7LAY9-F1
#
_entry.id   AF-R7LAY9-F1
#
_cell.length_a   1.000
_cell.length_b   1.000
_cell.length_c   1.000
_cell.angle_alpha   90.00
_cell.angle_beta   90.00
_cell.angle_gamma   90.00
#
_symmetry.space_group_name_H-M   'P 1'
#
loop_
_entity.id
_entity.type
_entity.pdbx_description
1 polymer ?
#
loop_
_entity_poly.entity_id
_entity_poly.type
_entity_poly.pdbx_seq_one_letter_code
_entity_poly.pdbx_strand_id
1 'polypeptide(L)'
;MKKNIYKKGEKIRRYKAAGNGSWSCYKETLSSKDMDFFRYAATKGYVTFGNDASRGGKLGEYIEVVKDFARAELEEKMSLEIKARDEALSKVLKSTVVKIFTIISNIGSIKIDGVYYSNFDGAGENTVEVCECNFNEFKTAEKLTRRQVFCPQFPLTIVKFDAPKAIEVSLSDCDESSGSERIDNACGFVIWSRKAKVFVINKK
;
A
#
# COMPACT_ATOMS: atom_id res chain seq x y z
N MET A 1 -27.90 17.32 7.71
CA MET A 1 -27.48 17.53 9.12
C MET A 1 -26.39 16.54 9.44
N LYS A 2 -25.18 17.00 9.81
CA LYS A 2 -24.15 16.10 10.32
C LYS A 2 -24.56 15.67 11.71
N LYS A 3 -24.95 14.41 11.86
CA LYS A 3 -25.21 13.81 13.17
C LYS A 3 -23.88 13.70 13.90
N ASN A 4 -23.80 14.22 15.12
CA ASN A 4 -22.56 14.22 15.89
C ASN A 4 -22.37 12.96 16.74
N ILE A 5 -23.45 12.23 17.05
CA ILE A 5 -23.42 11.03 17.88
C ILE A 5 -24.19 9.92 17.16
N TYR A 6 -23.53 8.78 16.98
CA TYR A 6 -24.10 7.56 16.41
C TYR A 6 -24.29 6.54 17.52
N LYS A 7 -25.45 5.88 17.52
CA LYS A 7 -25.82 4.89 18.54
C LYS A 7 -25.84 3.49 17.94
N LYS A 8 -25.42 2.50 18.71
CA LYS A 8 -25.45 1.09 18.34
C LYS A 8 -26.85 0.68 17.89
N GLY A 9 -26.92 -0.10 16.81
CA GLY A 9 -28.14 -0.55 16.17
C GLY A 9 -28.75 0.48 15.20
N GLU A 10 -28.19 1.69 15.09
CA GLU A 10 -28.62 2.65 14.09
C GLU A 10 -28.24 2.18 12.68
N LYS A 11 -29.23 2.20 11.77
CA LYS A 11 -29.01 1.98 10.34
C LYS A 11 -29.00 3.32 9.59
N ILE A 12 -27.86 3.64 9.01
CA ILE A 12 -27.66 4.83 8.16
C ILE A 12 -27.81 4.36 6.72
N ARG A 13 -28.88 4.79 6.05
CA ARG A 13 -29.12 4.44 4.65
C ARG A 13 -28.20 5.23 3.74
N ARG A 14 -27.51 4.54 2.82
CA ARG A 14 -26.64 5.20 1.84
C ARG A 14 -27.45 6.07 0.87
N TYR A 15 -28.64 5.61 0.52
CA TYR A 15 -29.54 6.26 -0.42
C TYR A 15 -30.86 6.63 0.25
N LYS A 16 -31.39 7.81 -0.06
CA LYS A 16 -32.73 8.24 0.36
C LYS A 16 -33.72 7.98 -0.77
N ALA A 17 -34.78 7.21 -0.53
CA ALA A 17 -35.82 6.95 -1.53
C ALA A 17 -36.48 8.26 -2.00
N ALA A 18 -36.71 8.40 -3.31
CA ALA A 18 -37.61 9.44 -3.81
C ALA A 18 -39.03 9.11 -3.33
N GLY A 19 -39.80 10.09 -2.86
CA GLY A 19 -41.07 9.90 -2.15
C GLY A 19 -42.19 9.13 -2.87
N ASN A 20 -41.96 8.67 -4.10
CA ASN A 20 -42.95 7.97 -4.93
C ASN A 20 -42.68 6.46 -4.97
N GLY A 21 -42.59 5.78 -3.82
CA GLY A 21 -42.77 4.32 -3.65
C GLY A 21 -42.02 3.33 -4.57
N SER A 22 -41.15 3.80 -5.45
CA SER A 22 -40.57 3.03 -6.55
C SER A 22 -39.09 2.81 -6.26
N TRP A 23 -38.71 1.54 -6.20
CA TRP A 23 -37.34 1.06 -5.98
C TRP A 23 -36.36 1.43 -7.11
N SER A 24 -36.72 2.36 -8.00
CA SER A 24 -35.95 2.78 -9.16
C SER A 24 -35.31 4.17 -9.01
N CYS A 25 -35.73 4.99 -8.04
CA CYS A 25 -35.28 6.39 -7.94
C CYS A 25 -34.86 6.77 -6.51
N TYR A 26 -33.64 7.30 -6.33
CA TYR A 26 -33.18 7.91 -5.08
C TYR A 26 -33.01 9.43 -5.23
N LYS A 27 -33.28 10.15 -4.15
CA LYS A 27 -33.17 11.61 -4.10
C LYS A 27 -31.74 12.07 -3.82
N GLU A 28 -31.06 11.40 -2.89
CA GLU A 28 -29.75 11.77 -2.38
C GLU A 28 -28.95 10.52 -2.00
N THR A 29 -27.62 10.62 -2.09
CA THR A 29 -26.67 9.62 -1.58
C THR A 29 -25.76 10.30 -0.54
N LEU A 30 -25.22 9.53 0.40
CA LEU A 30 -24.10 9.98 1.23
C LEU A 30 -22.97 10.54 0.34
N SER A 31 -22.37 11.64 0.79
CA SER A 31 -21.24 12.25 0.08
C SER A 31 -20.02 11.31 0.08
N SER A 32 -19.10 11.51 -0.87
CA SER A 32 -17.84 10.76 -0.88
C SER A 32 -17.08 10.88 0.44
N LYS A 33 -17.04 12.08 1.02
CA LYS A 33 -16.41 12.35 2.31
C LYS A 33 -17.06 11.58 3.46
N ASP A 34 -18.40 11.49 3.48
CA ASP A 34 -19.10 10.68 4.49
C ASP A 34 -18.84 9.19 4.29
N MET A 35 -18.78 8.73 3.04
CA MET A 35 -18.44 7.34 2.74
C MET A 35 -17.01 6.99 3.17
N ASP A 36 -16.04 7.89 2.96
CA ASP A 36 -14.67 7.68 3.40
C ASP A 36 -14.56 7.66 4.93
N PHE A 37 -15.31 8.53 5.61
CA PHE A 37 -15.45 8.48 7.06
C PHE A 37 -16.00 7.13 7.54
N PHE A 38 -17.11 6.63 6.96
CA PHE A 38 -17.68 5.35 7.39
C PHE A 38 -16.84 4.15 7.00
N ARG A 39 -16.07 4.21 5.91
CA ARG A 39 -15.06 3.20 5.58
C ARG A 39 -13.98 3.16 6.67
N TYR A 40 -13.47 4.31 7.11
CA TYR A 40 -12.56 4.39 8.24
C TYR A 40 -13.21 3.85 9.53
N ALA A 41 -14.46 4.23 9.82
CA ALA A 41 -15.18 3.70 10.96
C ALA A 41 -15.32 2.18 10.92
N ALA A 42 -15.49 1.59 9.74
CA ALA A 42 -15.58 0.15 9.56
C ALA A 42 -14.24 -0.56 9.81
N THR A 43 -13.11 0.00 9.35
CA THR A 43 -11.79 -0.59 9.64
C THR A 43 -11.44 -0.56 11.13
N LYS A 44 -12.04 0.36 11.88
CA LYS A 44 -11.94 0.45 13.34
C LYS A 44 -13.05 -0.32 14.09
N GLY A 45 -13.95 -0.98 13.37
CA GLY A 45 -15.01 -1.82 13.92
C GLY A 45 -16.11 -1.04 14.66
N TYR A 46 -16.37 0.21 14.27
CA TYR A 46 -17.49 1.02 14.78
C TYR A 46 -18.76 0.87 13.93
N VAL A 47 -18.61 0.54 12.65
CA VAL A 47 -19.73 0.28 11.74
C VAL A 47 -19.48 -0.94 10.88
N THR A 48 -20.54 -1.50 10.31
CA THR A 48 -20.50 -2.54 9.28
C THR A 48 -21.35 -2.12 8.08
N PHE A 49 -20.99 -2.59 6.89
CA PHE A 49 -21.78 -2.37 5.68
C PHE A 49 -22.71 -3.54 5.44
N GLY A 50 -23.97 -3.27 5.13
CA GLY A 50 -24.99 -4.28 4.88
C GLY A 50 -25.93 -3.90 3.73
N ASN A 51 -26.76 -4.84 3.31
CA ASN A 51 -27.77 -4.61 2.28
C ASN A 51 -29.06 -5.38 2.63
N ASP A 52 -30.18 -4.66 2.77
CA ASP A 52 -31.48 -5.27 3.10
C ASP A 52 -32.23 -5.76 1.85
N ALA A 53 -31.74 -5.49 0.64
CA ALA A 53 -32.36 -5.96 -0.60
C ALA A 53 -31.91 -7.40 -0.91
N SER A 54 -32.87 -8.26 -1.25
CA SER A 54 -32.70 -9.70 -1.50
C SER A 54 -31.70 -10.08 -2.61
N ARG A 55 -31.19 -9.11 -3.38
CA ARG A 55 -30.15 -9.28 -4.41
C ARG A 55 -29.07 -8.20 -4.39
N GLY A 56 -28.80 -7.58 -3.25
CA GLY A 56 -27.75 -6.56 -3.15
C GLY A 56 -28.06 -5.27 -3.94
N GLY A 57 -29.35 -4.94 -4.11
CA GLY A 57 -29.76 -3.74 -4.82
C GLY A 57 -29.24 -2.46 -4.13
N LYS A 58 -28.83 -1.47 -4.93
CA LYS A 58 -28.24 -0.21 -4.43
C LYS A 58 -29.06 0.45 -3.32
N LEU A 59 -30.38 0.47 -3.45
CA LEU A 59 -31.28 1.10 -2.46
C LEU A 59 -31.36 0.37 -1.12
N GLY A 60 -30.94 -0.90 -1.06
CA GLY A 60 -30.89 -1.66 0.18
C GLY A 60 -29.64 -1.39 1.01
N GLU A 61 -28.63 -0.69 0.46
CA GLU A 61 -27.35 -0.46 1.14
C GLU A 61 -27.50 0.41 2.39
N TYR A 62 -26.98 -0.09 3.50
CA TYR A 62 -26.92 0.61 4.77
C TYR A 62 -25.57 0.43 5.46
N ILE A 63 -25.34 1.32 6.41
CA ILE A 63 -24.21 1.30 7.34
C ILE A 63 -24.84 1.11 8.71
N GLU A 64 -24.55 -0.02 9.36
CA GLU A 64 -25.03 -0.32 10.69
C GLU A 64 -23.98 0.08 11.72
N VAL A 65 -24.40 0.82 12.73
CA VAL A 65 -23.55 1.23 13.84
C VAL A 65 -23.47 0.06 14.82
N VAL A 66 -22.28 -0.53 14.96
CA VAL A 66 -22.06 -1.68 15.87
C VAL A 66 -21.59 -1.26 17.27
N LYS A 67 -21.09 -0.03 17.40
CA LYS A 67 -20.65 0.58 18.67
C LYS A 67 -21.05 2.06 18.69
N ASP A 68 -21.35 2.60 19.86
CA ASP A 68 -21.59 4.04 20.01
C ASP A 68 -20.30 4.82 19.69
N PHE A 69 -20.43 5.94 18.96
CA PHE A 69 -19.30 6.86 18.74
C PHE A 69 -19.76 8.27 18.42
N ALA A 70 -18.92 9.25 18.79
CA ALA A 70 -19.05 10.60 18.32
C ALA A 70 -18.30 10.78 16.99
N ARG A 71 -18.93 11.50 16.05
CA ARG A 71 -18.33 11.78 14.74
C ARG A 71 -17.03 12.57 14.88
N ALA A 72 -17.04 13.61 15.70
CA ALA A 72 -15.89 14.51 15.90
C ALA A 72 -14.66 13.74 16.42
N GLU A 73 -14.84 12.87 17.41
CA GLU A 73 -13.76 12.05 17.96
C GLU A 73 -13.14 11.12 16.91
N LEU A 74 -13.98 10.52 16.06
CA LEU A 74 -13.51 9.59 15.04
C LEU A 74 -12.90 10.33 13.83
N GLU A 75 -13.39 11.51 13.48
CA GLU A 75 -12.80 12.42 12.48
C GLU A 75 -11.43 12.93 12.96
N GLU A 76 -11.28 13.26 14.24
CA GLU A 76 -10.00 13.65 14.84
C GLU A 76 -9.00 12.50 14.80
N LYS A 77 -9.40 11.29 15.22
CA LYS A 77 -8.56 10.09 15.10
C LYS A 77 -8.14 9.82 13.66
N MET A 78 -9.07 9.91 12.71
CA MET A 78 -8.79 9.76 11.29
C MET A 78 -7.77 10.79 10.81
N SER A 79 -7.93 12.06 11.19
CA SER A 79 -7.01 13.14 10.82
C SER A 79 -5.61 12.93 11.39
N LEU A 80 -5.50 12.53 12.66
CA LEU A 80 -4.22 12.25 13.30
C LEU A 80 -3.52 11.06 12.65
N GLU A 81 -4.25 9.97 12.35
CA GLU A 81 -3.67 8.81 11.65
C GLU A 81 -3.21 9.14 10.22
N ILE A 82 -3.99 9.95 9.49
CA ILE A 82 -3.59 10.43 8.16
C ILE A 82 -2.32 11.27 8.27
N LYS A 83 -2.28 12.23 9.20
CA LYS A 83 -1.12 13.08 9.42
C LYS A 83 0.12 12.26 9.77
N ALA A 84 0.01 11.33 10.72
CA ALA A 84 1.11 10.44 11.11
C ALA A 84 1.59 9.57 9.94
N ARG A 85 0.67 9.06 9.11
CA ARG A 85 1.00 8.30 7.92
C ARG A 85 1.71 9.17 6.87
N ASP A 86 1.23 10.37 6.65
CA ASP A 86 1.79 11.27 5.64
C ASP A 86 3.18 11.78 6.09
N GLU A 87 3.39 12.01 7.38
CA GLU A 87 4.71 12.24 8.00
C GLU A 87 5.64 11.02 7.88
N ALA A 88 5.13 9.81 8.03
CA ALA A 88 5.92 8.60 7.82
C ALA A 88 6.29 8.38 6.34
N LEU A 89 5.38 8.74 5.42
CA LEU A 89 5.61 8.67 3.98
C LEU A 89 6.58 9.75 3.50
N SER A 90 6.60 10.93 4.11
CA SER A 90 7.55 12.00 3.76
C SER A 90 8.99 11.66 4.16
N LYS A 91 9.17 10.79 5.16
CA LYS A 91 10.47 10.22 5.58
C LYS A 91 10.95 9.06 4.69
N VAL A 92 10.09 8.51 3.81
CA VAL A 92 10.52 7.47 2.86
C VAL A 92 11.47 8.10 1.86
N LEU A 93 12.57 7.42 1.56
CA LEU A 93 13.54 7.84 0.56
C LEU A 93 12.85 8.22 -0.76
N LYS A 94 13.10 9.45 -1.23
CA LYS A 94 12.67 9.87 -2.57
C LYS A 94 13.56 9.19 -3.60
N SER A 95 12.94 8.52 -4.56
CA SER A 95 13.66 7.83 -5.63
C SER A 95 12.88 7.83 -6.93
N THR A 96 13.59 7.86 -8.05
CA THR A 96 13.02 7.82 -9.41
C THR A 96 13.39 6.52 -10.08
N VAL A 97 12.42 5.78 -10.60
CA VAL A 97 12.70 4.55 -11.36
C VAL A 97 13.31 4.91 -12.71
N VAL A 98 14.49 4.36 -13.02
CA VAL A 98 15.22 4.63 -14.27
C VAL A 98 15.34 3.41 -15.17
N LYS A 99 15.25 2.20 -14.61
CA LYS A 99 15.24 0.94 -15.37
C LYS A 99 14.35 -0.07 -14.66
N ILE A 100 13.64 -0.88 -15.44
CA ILE A 100 12.88 -2.03 -14.94
C ILE A 100 13.23 -3.22 -15.84
N PHE A 101 13.46 -4.38 -15.25
CA PHE A 101 13.60 -5.64 -16.00
C PHE A 101 13.03 -6.81 -15.20
N THR A 102 12.65 -7.86 -15.91
CA THR A 102 12.14 -9.10 -15.34
C THR A 102 13.25 -10.14 -15.27
N ILE A 103 13.22 -10.99 -14.25
CA ILE A 103 14.08 -12.17 -14.13
C ILE A 103 13.23 -13.44 -14.11
N ILE A 104 13.82 -14.53 -14.57
CA ILE A 104 13.26 -15.86 -14.50
C ILE A 104 13.66 -16.44 -13.14
N SER A 105 12.69 -16.95 -12.39
CA SER A 105 12.98 -17.61 -11.12
C SER A 105 12.27 -18.94 -11.05
N ASN A 106 13.05 -20.01 -11.00
CA ASN A 106 12.53 -21.37 -10.86
C ASN A 106 12.43 -21.78 -9.39
N ILE A 107 13.24 -21.19 -8.52
CA ILE A 107 13.29 -21.52 -7.09
C ILE A 107 12.79 -20.40 -6.19
N GLY A 108 12.14 -19.35 -6.71
CA GLY A 108 11.57 -18.26 -5.90
C GLY A 108 12.61 -17.35 -5.23
N SER A 109 13.63 -16.98 -5.98
CA SER A 109 14.72 -16.14 -5.50
C SER A 109 15.21 -15.13 -6.55
N ILE A 110 16.02 -14.17 -6.09
CA ILE A 110 16.77 -13.22 -6.92
C ILE A 110 18.25 -13.40 -6.57
N LYS A 111 19.10 -13.67 -7.57
CA LYS A 111 20.55 -13.83 -7.37
C LYS A 111 21.25 -12.49 -7.65
N ILE A 112 21.93 -11.95 -6.64
CA ILE A 112 22.66 -10.67 -6.70
C ILE A 112 24.09 -10.90 -6.19
N ASP A 113 25.10 -10.57 -6.98
CA ASP A 113 26.53 -10.83 -6.69
C ASP A 113 26.78 -12.31 -6.30
N GLY A 114 26.08 -13.24 -6.94
CA GLY A 114 26.15 -14.67 -6.64
C GLY A 114 25.36 -15.13 -5.42
N VAL A 115 24.80 -14.20 -4.62
CA VAL A 115 24.04 -14.51 -3.40
C VAL A 115 22.55 -14.61 -3.70
N TYR A 116 21.91 -15.66 -3.18
CA TYR A 116 20.48 -15.90 -3.32
C TYR A 116 19.66 -15.16 -2.27
N TYR A 117 18.70 -14.36 -2.73
CA TYR A 117 17.75 -13.68 -1.87
C TYR A 117 16.34 -14.22 -2.12
N SER A 118 15.75 -14.78 -1.06
CA SER A 118 14.38 -15.31 -1.05
C SER A 118 13.34 -14.24 -1.40
N ASN A 119 12.37 -14.61 -2.24
CA ASN A 119 11.39 -13.68 -2.80
C ASN A 119 9.95 -14.25 -2.81
N PHE A 120 9.73 -15.38 -2.13
CA PHE A 120 8.60 -16.31 -2.31
C PHE A 120 7.17 -15.77 -2.09
N ASP A 121 6.98 -14.59 -1.51
CA ASP A 121 5.66 -14.17 -1.06
C ASP A 121 4.87 -13.39 -2.11
N GLY A 122 4.33 -14.02 -3.16
CA GLY A 122 3.31 -13.39 -4.02
C GLY A 122 3.15 -13.93 -5.44
N ALA A 123 1.99 -13.61 -6.04
CA ALA A 123 1.69 -13.89 -7.45
C ALA A 123 2.25 -12.79 -8.37
N GLY A 124 2.90 -13.17 -9.47
CA GLY A 124 3.43 -12.24 -10.49
C GLY A 124 4.86 -12.56 -10.93
N GLU A 125 5.34 -11.80 -11.91
CA GLU A 125 6.71 -11.90 -12.43
C GLU A 125 7.75 -11.32 -11.46
N ASN A 126 8.95 -11.90 -11.47
CA ASN A 126 10.06 -11.41 -10.67
C ASN A 126 10.65 -10.17 -11.35
N THR A 127 10.46 -8.98 -10.79
CA THR A 127 10.89 -7.73 -11.40
C THR A 127 11.95 -7.03 -10.56
N VAL A 128 12.92 -6.41 -11.21
CA VAL A 128 13.95 -5.57 -10.60
C VAL A 128 13.74 -4.14 -11.09
N GLU A 129 13.55 -3.21 -10.15
CA GLU A 129 13.47 -1.78 -10.41
C GLU A 129 14.77 -1.10 -9.97
N VAL A 130 15.45 -0.42 -10.89
CA VAL A 130 16.61 0.42 -10.59
C VAL A 130 16.11 1.83 -10.34
N CYS A 131 16.41 2.35 -9.15
CA CYS A 131 15.88 3.59 -8.61
C CYS A 131 17.01 4.56 -8.29
N GLU A 132 17.06 5.70 -8.96
CA GLU A 132 17.97 6.80 -8.61
C GLU A 132 17.54 7.46 -7.31
N CYS A 133 18.52 7.75 -6.44
CA CYS A 133 18.30 8.46 -5.18
C CYS A 133 19.52 9.30 -4.78
N ASN A 134 19.35 10.14 -3.76
CA ASN A 134 20.47 10.81 -3.10
C ASN A 134 21.13 9.84 -2.10
N PHE A 135 22.46 9.71 -2.15
CA PHE A 135 23.20 8.78 -1.31
C PHE A 135 23.13 9.08 0.19
N ASN A 136 23.22 10.36 0.55
CA ASN A 136 23.16 10.78 1.95
C ASN A 136 21.76 10.54 2.52
N GLU A 137 20.72 10.76 1.72
CA GLU A 137 19.34 10.40 2.08
C GLU A 137 19.17 8.88 2.21
N PHE A 138 19.73 8.07 1.30
CA PHE A 138 19.64 6.61 1.38
C PHE A 138 20.26 6.05 2.67
N LYS A 139 21.45 6.56 3.05
CA LYS A 139 22.14 6.14 4.27
C LYS A 139 21.32 6.42 5.53
N THR A 140 20.75 7.63 5.61
CA THR A 140 19.99 8.10 6.78
C THR A 140 18.53 7.67 6.77
N ALA A 141 17.99 7.17 5.65
CA ALA A 141 16.62 6.71 5.56
C ALA A 141 16.34 5.52 6.48
N GLU A 142 15.42 5.73 7.43
CA GLU A 142 14.86 4.70 8.30
C GLU A 142 13.98 3.70 7.52
N LYS A 143 13.27 4.20 6.49
CA LYS A 143 12.39 3.41 5.62
C LYS A 143 12.77 3.62 4.17
N LEU A 144 12.92 2.52 3.46
CA LEU A 144 13.36 2.54 2.05
C LEU A 144 12.22 2.35 1.06
N THR A 145 11.07 1.81 1.50
CA THR A 145 9.92 1.62 0.63
C THR A 145 8.62 2.02 1.30
N ARG A 146 7.65 2.48 0.50
CA ARG A 146 6.28 2.74 0.97
C ARG A 146 5.64 1.51 1.60
N ARG A 147 5.99 0.31 1.13
CA ARG A 147 5.45 -0.95 1.66
C ARG A 147 5.81 -1.18 3.11
N GLN A 148 7.02 -0.81 3.53
CA GLN A 148 7.45 -0.86 4.94
C GLN A 148 6.61 0.06 5.83
N VAL A 149 6.03 1.14 5.28
CA VAL A 149 5.10 2.02 6.02
C VAL A 149 3.76 1.32 6.23
N PHE A 150 3.24 0.63 5.20
CA PHE A 150 1.94 -0.03 5.27
C PHE A 150 1.97 -1.37 6.00
N CYS A 151 3.10 -2.07 5.97
CA CYS A 151 3.24 -3.34 6.66
C CYS A 151 4.60 -3.45 7.38
N PRO A 152 4.69 -2.91 8.61
CA PRO A 152 5.91 -2.99 9.40
C PRO A 152 6.17 -4.39 10.00
N GLN A 153 5.16 -5.27 10.01
CA GLN A 153 5.24 -6.59 10.65
C GLN A 153 5.90 -7.66 9.76
N PHE A 154 5.89 -7.49 8.43
CA PHE A 154 6.59 -8.41 7.54
C PHE A 154 7.99 -7.88 7.22
N PRO A 155 9.06 -8.66 7.48
CA PRO A 155 10.42 -8.22 7.26
C PRO A 155 10.67 -8.01 5.76
N LEU A 156 11.10 -6.80 5.41
CA LEU A 156 11.70 -6.55 4.10
C LEU A 156 13.19 -6.88 4.20
N THR A 157 13.71 -7.67 3.27
CA THR A 157 15.15 -7.88 3.18
C THR A 157 15.77 -6.61 2.63
N ILE A 158 16.46 -5.87 3.51
CA ILE A 158 17.14 -4.62 3.18
C ILE A 158 18.65 -4.88 3.23
N VAL A 159 19.33 -4.61 2.14
CA VAL A 159 20.80 -4.64 2.07
C VAL A 159 21.28 -3.23 1.78
N LYS A 160 22.06 -2.65 2.70
CA LYS A 160 22.72 -1.36 2.52
C LYS A 160 24.22 -1.60 2.33
N PHE A 161 24.84 -0.89 1.40
CA PHE A 161 26.28 -0.94 1.21
C PHE A 161 26.95 0.28 1.86
N ASP A 162 28.16 0.09 2.38
CA ASP A 162 28.94 1.17 3.01
C ASP A 162 29.35 2.25 2.00
N ALA A 163 29.66 1.81 0.78
CA ALA A 163 29.98 2.64 -0.37
C ALA A 163 29.25 2.13 -1.62
N PRO A 164 28.99 3.02 -2.61
CA PRO A 164 28.41 2.63 -3.87
C PRO A 164 29.33 1.64 -4.59
N LYS A 165 28.77 0.54 -5.08
CA LYS A 165 29.52 -0.46 -5.85
C LYS A 165 28.73 -0.91 -7.06
N ALA A 166 29.41 -1.54 -8.01
CA ALA A 166 28.73 -2.31 -9.04
C ALA A 166 28.20 -3.60 -8.44
N ILE A 167 27.01 -3.99 -8.84
CA ILE A 167 26.42 -5.30 -8.53
C ILE A 167 25.95 -5.97 -9.81
N GLU A 168 25.89 -7.30 -9.78
CA GLU A 168 25.35 -8.09 -10.88
C GLU A 168 24.08 -8.81 -10.43
N VAL A 169 22.99 -8.60 -11.16
CA VAL A 169 21.72 -9.30 -10.94
C VAL A 169 21.54 -10.34 -12.03
N SER A 170 21.51 -11.62 -11.67
CA SER A 170 21.33 -12.69 -12.66
C SER A 170 19.92 -12.64 -13.24
N LEU A 171 19.80 -12.82 -14.56
CA LEU A 171 18.50 -12.90 -15.25
C LEU A 171 17.76 -14.21 -14.98
N SER A 172 18.47 -15.21 -14.47
CA SER A 172 17.91 -16.46 -13.95
C SER A 172 18.60 -16.84 -12.64
N ASP A 173 17.84 -17.39 -11.69
CA ASP A 173 18.38 -17.87 -10.41
C ASP A 173 19.03 -19.27 -10.50
N CYS A 174 18.67 -20.08 -11.49
CA CYS A 174 19.21 -21.43 -11.66
C CYS A 174 20.10 -21.62 -12.89
N ASP A 175 20.02 -20.71 -13.88
CA ASP A 175 20.70 -20.87 -15.17
C ASP A 175 21.58 -19.65 -15.49
N GLU A 176 22.89 -19.82 -15.29
CA GLU A 176 23.87 -18.75 -15.53
C GLU A 176 24.02 -18.40 -17.02
N SER A 177 23.59 -19.28 -17.94
CA SER A 177 23.64 -19.02 -19.38
C SER A 177 22.68 -17.93 -19.84
N SER A 178 21.65 -17.64 -19.03
CA SER A 178 20.72 -16.53 -19.25
C SER A 178 21.37 -15.14 -19.09
N GLY A 179 22.58 -15.07 -18.52
CA GLY A 179 23.34 -13.84 -18.33
C GLY A 179 22.96 -13.05 -17.08
N SER A 180 23.59 -11.90 -16.92
CA SER A 180 23.39 -10.97 -15.79
C SER A 180 23.25 -9.54 -16.28
N GLU A 181 22.53 -8.75 -15.48
CA GLU A 181 22.41 -7.31 -15.64
C GLU A 181 23.30 -6.63 -14.61
N ARG A 182 24.31 -5.89 -15.09
CA ARG A 182 25.22 -5.12 -14.26
C ARG A 182 24.60 -3.76 -13.93
N ILE A 183 24.53 -3.45 -12.64
CA ILE A 183 24.03 -2.17 -12.12
C ILE A 183 25.18 -1.47 -11.41
N ASP A 184 25.67 -0.37 -12.00
CA ASP A 184 26.75 0.42 -11.40
C ASP A 184 26.21 1.42 -10.36
N ASN A 185 27.05 1.77 -9.37
CA ASN A 185 26.77 2.76 -8.31
C ASN A 185 25.57 2.41 -7.42
N ALA A 186 25.31 1.12 -7.23
CA ALA A 186 24.30 0.65 -6.30
C ALA A 186 24.72 1.02 -4.86
N CYS A 187 23.82 1.65 -4.12
CA CYS A 187 23.96 2.01 -2.71
C CYS A 187 23.42 0.91 -1.79
N GLY A 188 22.59 0.03 -2.34
CA GLY A 188 21.89 -1.02 -1.64
C GLY A 188 20.61 -1.40 -2.38
N PHE A 189 19.87 -2.34 -1.82
CA PHE A 189 18.63 -2.82 -2.42
C PHE A 189 17.65 -3.33 -1.36
N VAL A 190 16.39 -3.44 -1.77
CA VAL A 190 15.31 -4.01 -0.96
C VAL A 190 14.57 -5.05 -1.77
N ILE A 191 14.35 -6.21 -1.18
CA ILE A 191 13.58 -7.29 -1.81
C ILE A 191 12.28 -7.46 -1.04
N TRP A 192 11.17 -7.43 -1.78
CA TRP A 192 9.84 -7.68 -1.28
C TRP A 192 9.09 -8.53 -2.27
N SER A 193 8.69 -9.73 -1.85
CA SER A 193 8.01 -10.65 -2.75
C SER A 193 8.84 -10.81 -4.04
N ARG A 194 8.18 -10.91 -5.18
CA ARG A 194 8.72 -10.95 -6.53
C ARG A 194 9.37 -9.63 -6.99
N LYS A 195 9.58 -8.62 -6.13
CA LYS A 195 10.14 -7.31 -6.54
C LYS A 195 11.42 -6.95 -5.79
N ALA A 196 12.51 -6.76 -6.53
CA ALA A 196 13.70 -6.07 -6.03
C ALA A 196 13.68 -4.60 -6.42
N LYS A 197 14.04 -3.72 -5.50
CA LYS A 197 14.39 -2.32 -5.77
C LYS A 197 15.87 -2.13 -5.49
N VAL A 198 16.66 -1.84 -6.52
CA VAL A 198 18.07 -1.49 -6.39
C VAL A 198 18.18 0.02 -6.43
N PHE A 199 18.82 0.60 -5.43
CA PHE A 199 19.00 2.05 -5.33
C PHE A 199 20.38 2.45 -5.83
N VAL A 200 20.45 3.41 -6.75
CA VAL A 200 21.71 3.89 -7.35
C VAL A 200 21.90 5.38 -7.09
N ILE A 201 23.16 5.84 -7.01
CA ILE A 201 23.47 7.27 -6.93
C ILE A 201 23.15 7.92 -8.27
N ASN A 202 22.44 9.04 -8.21
CA ASN A 202 22.27 9.93 -9.35
C ASN A 202 23.64 10.47 -9.81
N LYS A 203 24.12 10.06 -10.99
CA LYS A 203 25.29 10.66 -11.64
C LYS A 203 24.87 11.98 -12.28
N LYS A 204 24.67 13.02 -11.48
CA LYS A 204 24.63 14.40 -11.96
C LYS A 204 25.78 15.19 -11.37
#